data_AF-A0A8H7BLS9-F1
#
_entry.id   AF-A0A8H7BLS9-F1
#
_cell.length_a   1.000
_cell.length_b   1.000
_cell.length_c   1.000
_cell.angle_alpha   90.00
_cell.angle_beta   90.00
_cell.angle_gamma   90.00
#
_symmetry.space_group_name_H-M   'P 1'
#
loop_
_entity.id
_entity.type
_entity.pdbx_description
1 polymer ?
#
loop_
_entity_poly.entity_id
_entity_poly.type
_entity_poly.pdbx_seq_one_letter_code
_entity_poly.pdbx_strand_id
1 'polypeptide(L)'
;MQIPWSISLSEIKAIFSDVATPSPKDVAQNIHVMMNKATGKTMSDAYVEVAMNVSISDAIKKIKRAPVKGRKLFLMESSQGELMSKLFTGWPGEFKKDGTGVLPPCVVDDLNSSTANKSPPSLIQRRDFESLLAVCRNYKLHFSRKCGERPFEHFISLLCKFPWDQPQILTTMQRDHLYEYYKQATGAG
;
A
#
# COMPACT_ATOMS: atom_id res chain seq x y z
N MET A 1 -12.68 2.75 -5.00
CA MET A 1 -12.63 3.25 -6.41
C MET A 1 -13.05 2.10 -7.34
N GLN A 2 -13.47 2.33 -8.59
CA GLN A 2 -13.77 1.23 -9.53
C GLN A 2 -12.84 1.32 -10.76
N ILE A 3 -11.54 1.17 -10.52
CA ILE A 3 -10.55 1.38 -11.57
C ILE A 3 -10.54 0.25 -12.62
N PRO A 4 -10.13 0.54 -13.86
CA PRO A 4 -9.75 -0.49 -14.82
C PRO A 4 -8.56 -1.30 -14.29
N TRP A 5 -8.58 -2.62 -14.48
CA TRP A 5 -7.50 -3.50 -13.99
C TRP A 5 -6.13 -3.20 -14.62
N SER A 6 -6.13 -2.56 -15.78
CA SER A 6 -4.96 -2.18 -16.56
C SER A 6 -4.61 -0.70 -16.45
N ILE A 7 -5.14 0.03 -15.46
CA ILE A 7 -4.83 1.46 -15.29
C ILE A 7 -3.37 1.63 -14.84
N SER A 8 -2.61 2.49 -15.49
CA SER A 8 -1.25 2.84 -15.08
C SER A 8 -1.24 3.95 -14.03
N LEU A 9 -0.14 4.09 -13.28
CA LEU A 9 0.03 5.24 -12.39
C LEU A 9 0.01 6.57 -13.15
N SER A 10 0.54 6.62 -14.38
CA SER A 10 0.51 7.82 -15.22
C SER A 10 -0.91 8.23 -15.61
N GLU A 11 -1.79 7.26 -15.91
CA GLU A 11 -3.21 7.53 -16.15
C GLU A 11 -3.90 8.06 -14.88
N ILE A 12 -3.58 7.50 -13.71
CA ILE A 12 -4.08 8.04 -12.43
C ILE A 12 -3.57 9.46 -12.21
N LYS A 13 -2.28 9.73 -12.42
CA LYS A 13 -1.71 11.09 -12.31
C LYS A 13 -2.42 12.07 -13.24
N ALA A 14 -2.72 11.68 -14.48
CA ALA A 14 -3.43 12.54 -15.42
C ALA A 14 -4.85 12.89 -14.95
N ILE A 15 -5.56 11.95 -14.32
CA ILE A 15 -6.90 12.18 -13.74
C ILE A 15 -6.84 13.21 -12.59
N PHE A 16 -5.75 13.21 -11.82
CA PHE A 16 -5.53 14.09 -10.67
C PHE A 16 -4.65 15.31 -11.01
N SER A 17 -4.48 15.65 -12.30
CA SER A 17 -3.57 16.71 -12.75
C SER A 17 -3.88 18.10 -12.20
N ASP A 18 -5.16 18.40 -11.94
CA ASP A 18 -5.62 19.67 -11.35
C ASP A 18 -5.62 19.67 -9.80
N VAL A 19 -5.10 18.60 -9.18
CA VAL A 19 -5.04 18.43 -7.73
C VAL A 19 -3.57 18.43 -7.29
N ALA A 20 -3.23 19.33 -6.38
CA ALA A 20 -1.88 19.36 -5.83
C ALA A 20 -1.59 18.06 -5.06
N THR A 21 -0.48 17.42 -5.42
CA THR A 21 0.00 16.19 -4.79
C THR A 21 1.22 16.47 -3.92
N PRO A 22 1.53 15.61 -2.93
CA PRO A 22 2.71 15.78 -2.10
C PRO A 22 3.99 15.85 -2.95
N SER A 23 4.98 16.60 -2.47
CA SER A 23 6.29 16.66 -3.12
C SER A 23 6.92 15.27 -3.17
N PRO A 24 7.56 14.87 -4.29
CA PRO A 24 8.32 13.62 -4.37
C PRO A 24 9.46 13.53 -3.36
N LYS A 25 9.91 14.66 -2.78
CA LYS A 25 10.91 14.68 -1.70
C LYS A 25 10.35 14.16 -0.38
N ASP A 26 9.05 14.36 -0.15
CA ASP A 26 8.37 14.01 1.10
C ASP A 26 7.68 12.65 0.98
N VAL A 27 7.10 12.37 -0.20
CA VAL A 27 6.38 11.13 -0.48
C VAL A 27 6.86 10.57 -1.82
N ALA A 28 7.70 9.52 -1.76
CA ALA A 28 8.28 8.89 -2.95
C ALA A 28 7.20 8.28 -3.89
N GLN A 29 6.11 7.78 -3.32
CA GLN A 29 4.95 7.29 -4.07
C GLN A 29 3.66 7.66 -3.35
N ASN A 30 2.84 8.49 -4.01
CA ASN A 30 1.57 9.00 -3.48
C ASN A 30 0.33 8.33 -4.13
N ILE A 31 0.53 7.33 -4.99
CA ILE A 31 -0.54 6.57 -5.64
C ILE A 31 -0.34 5.10 -5.32
N HIS A 32 -1.37 4.47 -4.75
CA HIS A 32 -1.33 3.10 -4.27
C HIS A 32 -2.45 2.30 -4.92
N VAL A 33 -2.12 1.52 -5.95
CA VAL A 33 -3.08 0.61 -6.58
C VAL A 33 -3.09 -0.72 -5.82
N MET A 34 -4.26 -1.13 -5.35
CA MET A 34 -4.40 -2.37 -4.60
C MET A 34 -4.32 -3.57 -5.53
N MET A 35 -3.68 -4.64 -5.07
CA MET A 35 -3.58 -5.89 -5.81
C MET A 35 -3.67 -7.09 -4.86
N ASN A 36 -4.10 -8.22 -5.38
CA ASN A 36 -4.01 -9.48 -4.67
C ASN A 36 -2.57 -10.01 -4.77
N LYS A 37 -1.87 -10.08 -3.63
CA LYS A 37 -0.45 -10.47 -3.52
C LYS A 37 -0.17 -11.90 -4.01
N ALA A 38 -1.15 -12.80 -3.97
CA ALA A 38 -1.01 -14.19 -4.41
C ALA A 38 -1.16 -14.38 -5.93
N THR A 39 -2.03 -13.59 -6.56
CA THR A 39 -2.39 -13.79 -7.98
C THR A 39 -1.82 -12.73 -8.91
N GLY A 40 -1.37 -11.59 -8.38
CA GLY A 40 -0.98 -10.44 -9.19
C GLY A 40 -2.16 -9.60 -9.71
N LYS A 41 -3.40 -10.01 -9.44
CA LYS A 41 -4.59 -9.34 -9.97
C LYS A 41 -4.80 -7.97 -9.33
N THR A 42 -4.86 -6.92 -10.15
CA THR A 42 -5.28 -5.56 -9.75
C THR A 42 -6.69 -5.60 -9.16
N MET A 43 -6.86 -5.02 -7.97
CA MET A 43 -8.16 -4.82 -7.32
C MET A 43 -8.83 -3.55 -7.86
N SER A 44 -10.12 -3.34 -7.54
CA SER A 44 -10.85 -2.15 -7.99
C SER A 44 -10.40 -0.87 -7.30
N ASP A 45 -9.74 -0.98 -6.14
CA ASP A 45 -9.38 0.13 -5.30
C ASP A 45 -7.98 0.68 -5.58
N ALA A 46 -7.88 1.99 -5.58
CA ALA A 46 -6.63 2.73 -5.52
C ALA A 46 -6.80 3.90 -4.54
N TYR A 47 -5.70 4.29 -3.91
CA TYR A 47 -5.61 5.44 -3.02
C TYR A 47 -4.67 6.46 -3.64
N VAL A 48 -5.03 7.74 -3.56
CA VAL A 48 -4.21 8.84 -4.06
C VAL A 48 -4.09 9.86 -2.94
N GLU A 49 -2.85 10.10 -2.51
CA GLU A 49 -2.55 11.12 -1.52
C GLU A 49 -2.44 12.49 -2.19
N VAL A 50 -3.06 13.48 -1.56
CA VAL A 50 -3.06 14.89 -1.97
C VAL A 50 -2.22 15.71 -1.01
N ALA A 51 -1.78 16.89 -1.42
CA ALA A 51 -1.01 17.77 -0.54
C ALA A 51 -1.82 18.19 0.69
N MET A 52 -1.16 18.37 1.84
CA MET A 52 -1.82 18.63 3.13
C MET A 52 -2.70 19.90 3.13
N ASN A 53 -2.36 20.89 2.31
CA ASN A 53 -3.10 22.14 2.17
C ASN A 53 -4.33 22.04 1.23
N VAL A 54 -4.64 20.84 0.72
CA VAL A 54 -5.76 20.61 -0.20
C VAL A 54 -6.97 20.09 0.56
N SER A 55 -8.12 20.75 0.37
CA SER A 55 -9.43 20.21 0.74
C SER A 55 -9.78 19.00 -0.15
N ILE A 56 -9.87 17.80 0.45
CA ILE A 56 -10.19 16.56 -0.28
C ILE A 56 -11.55 16.68 -0.99
N SER A 57 -12.54 17.25 -0.32
CA SER A 57 -13.87 17.49 -0.89
C SER A 57 -13.81 18.37 -2.14
N ASP A 58 -12.94 19.38 -2.18
CA ASP A 58 -12.80 20.25 -3.36
C ASP A 58 -11.95 19.61 -4.45
N ALA A 59 -10.93 18.82 -4.08
CA ALA A 59 -10.18 18.00 -5.02
C ALA A 59 -11.11 17.02 -5.77
N ILE A 60 -12.01 16.33 -5.07
CA ILE A 60 -12.98 15.40 -5.67
C ILE A 60 -13.91 16.12 -6.64
N LYS A 61 -14.32 17.36 -6.34
CA LYS A 61 -15.18 18.15 -7.24
C LYS A 61 -14.45 18.60 -8.51
N LYS A 62 -13.15 18.88 -8.43
CA LYS A 62 -12.32 19.31 -9.57
C LYS A 62 -12.04 18.18 -10.56
N ILE A 63 -11.98 16.94 -10.10
CA ILE A 63 -11.64 15.80 -10.96
C ILE A 63 -12.76 15.51 -11.96
N LYS A 64 -12.39 15.53 -13.25
CA LYS A 64 -13.30 15.16 -14.34
C LYS A 64 -13.66 13.67 -14.23
N ARG A 65 -14.96 13.38 -14.14
CA ARG A 65 -15.49 12.00 -14.04
C ARG A 65 -15.65 11.32 -15.39
N ALA A 66 -14.73 11.58 -16.32
CA ALA A 66 -14.71 10.94 -17.63
C ALA A 66 -14.48 9.42 -17.46
N PRO A 67 -15.14 8.57 -18.26
CA PRO A 67 -14.87 7.14 -18.23
C PRO A 67 -13.41 6.86 -18.59
N VAL A 68 -12.73 6.07 -17.76
CA VAL A 68 -11.35 5.63 -18.02
C VAL A 68 -11.41 4.20 -18.51
N LYS A 69 -10.96 3.96 -19.74
CA LYS A 69 -11.04 2.64 -20.39
C LYS A 69 -12.46 2.03 -20.30
N GLY A 70 -13.48 2.87 -20.51
CA GLY A 70 -14.90 2.49 -20.47
C GLY A 70 -15.51 2.34 -19.07
N ARG A 71 -14.77 2.61 -17.98
CA ARG A 71 -15.29 2.53 -16.60
C ARG A 71 -15.45 3.91 -15.99
N LYS A 72 -16.62 4.17 -15.39
CA LYS A 72 -16.83 5.36 -14.56
C LYS A 72 -16.08 5.19 -13.24
N LEU A 73 -15.32 6.21 -12.86
CA LEU A 73 -14.58 6.19 -11.59
C LEU A 73 -15.48 6.69 -10.46
N PHE A 74 -15.38 6.02 -9.32
CA PHE A 74 -15.99 6.43 -8.05
C PHE A 74 -14.90 6.93 -7.11
N LEU A 75 -14.94 8.23 -6.82
CA LEU A 75 -14.01 8.94 -5.96
C LEU A 75 -14.68 9.18 -4.61
N MET A 76 -13.98 8.86 -3.53
CA MET A 76 -14.44 9.09 -2.16
C MET A 76 -13.24 9.51 -1.31
N GLU A 77 -13.51 10.27 -0.26
CA GLU A 77 -12.52 10.58 0.76
C GLU A 77 -12.17 9.32 1.54
N SER A 78 -10.89 9.21 1.93
CA SER A 78 -10.39 8.18 2.81
C SER A 78 -9.29 8.74 3.71
N SER A 79 -8.97 7.98 4.74
CA SER A 79 -7.94 8.28 5.72
C SER A 79 -6.64 7.51 5.45
N GLN A 80 -5.55 7.97 6.06
CA GLN A 80 -4.28 7.26 6.02
C GLN A 80 -4.42 5.88 6.69
N GLY A 81 -5.21 5.78 7.76
CA GLY A 81 -5.54 4.50 8.40
C GLY A 81 -6.17 3.48 7.46
N GLU A 82 -7.15 3.89 6.64
CA GLU A 82 -7.80 2.99 5.67
C GLU A 82 -6.82 2.46 4.62
N LEU A 83 -5.92 3.30 4.11
CA LEU A 83 -4.85 2.87 3.21
C LEU A 83 -3.92 1.85 3.89
N MET A 84 -3.48 2.13 5.11
CA MET A 84 -2.62 1.24 5.88
C MET A 84 -3.28 -0.11 6.12
N SER A 85 -4.55 -0.14 6.54
CA SER A 85 -5.32 -1.37 6.73
C SER A 85 -5.47 -2.19 5.45
N LYS A 86 -5.55 -1.55 4.27
CA LYS A 86 -5.59 -2.25 2.99
C LYS A 86 -4.23 -2.80 2.54
N LEU A 87 -3.14 -2.16 2.92
CA LEU A 87 -1.79 -2.63 2.61
C LEU A 87 -1.35 -3.78 3.54
N PHE A 88 -1.70 -3.68 4.83
CA PHE A 88 -1.28 -4.58 5.90
C PHE A 88 -2.43 -5.43 6.44
N THR A 89 -3.22 -6.04 5.55
CA THR A 89 -4.46 -6.78 5.88
C THR A 89 -4.30 -7.95 6.87
N GLY A 90 -3.07 -8.44 7.07
CA GLY A 90 -2.78 -9.56 7.97
C GLY A 90 -2.28 -9.13 9.35
N TRP A 91 -2.18 -7.83 9.62
CA TRP A 91 -1.74 -7.32 10.91
C TRP A 91 -2.91 -7.29 11.91
N PRO A 92 -2.75 -7.79 13.14
CA PRO A 92 -3.84 -7.90 14.11
C PRO A 92 -4.21 -6.58 14.81
N GLY A 93 -3.45 -5.51 14.59
CA GLY A 93 -3.74 -4.19 15.14
C GLY A 93 -4.69 -3.35 14.28
N GLU A 94 -4.89 -2.11 14.71
CA GLU A 94 -5.69 -1.11 14.00
C GLU A 94 -4.82 0.09 13.62
N PHE A 95 -5.08 0.69 12.45
CA PHE A 95 -4.49 1.96 12.07
C PHE A 95 -5.49 3.09 12.29
N LYS A 96 -5.10 4.08 13.10
CA LYS A 96 -5.88 5.30 13.30
C LYS A 96 -5.93 6.13 12.01
N LYS A 97 -6.79 7.14 11.97
CA LYS A 97 -7.00 8.01 10.79
C LYS A 97 -5.71 8.63 10.24
N ASP A 98 -4.74 8.93 11.10
CA ASP A 98 -3.42 9.49 10.76
C ASP A 98 -2.41 8.44 10.28
N GLY A 99 -2.75 7.14 10.34
CA GLY A 99 -1.85 6.03 10.01
C GLY A 99 -1.08 5.45 11.19
N THR A 100 -1.28 5.99 12.40
CA THR A 100 -0.64 5.44 13.61
C THR A 100 -1.19 4.05 13.91
N GLY A 101 -0.32 3.06 14.00
CA GLY A 101 -0.66 1.69 14.33
C GLY A 101 -0.79 1.49 15.84
N VAL A 102 -1.86 0.83 16.25
CA VAL A 102 -2.14 0.45 17.64
C VAL A 102 -2.33 -1.06 17.73
N LEU A 103 -1.58 -1.70 18.63
CA LEU A 103 -1.79 -3.11 18.94
C LEU A 103 -2.96 -3.28 19.92
N PRO A 104 -3.72 -4.38 19.84
CA PRO A 104 -4.77 -4.68 20.82
C PRO A 104 -4.18 -4.85 22.22
N PRO A 105 -4.91 -4.48 23.30
CA PRO A 105 -4.43 -4.61 24.67
C PRO A 105 -3.91 -6.01 25.01
N CYS A 106 -4.62 -7.06 24.60
CA CYS A 106 -4.21 -8.44 24.83
C CYS A 106 -2.85 -8.80 24.21
N VAL A 107 -2.48 -8.18 23.08
CA VAL A 107 -1.17 -8.37 22.45
C VAL A 107 -0.10 -7.59 23.21
N VAL A 108 -0.42 -6.39 23.68
CA VAL A 108 0.49 -5.56 24.47
C VAL A 108 0.81 -6.22 25.82
N ASP A 109 -0.20 -6.76 26.49
CA ASP A 109 -0.06 -7.49 27.74
C ASP A 109 0.84 -8.73 27.56
N ASP A 110 0.63 -9.47 26.47
CA ASP A 110 1.44 -10.62 26.08
C ASP A 110 2.92 -10.27 25.84
N LEU A 111 3.20 -9.10 25.28
CA LEU A 111 4.57 -8.60 25.03
C LEU A 111 5.25 -8.14 26.33
N ASN A 112 4.48 -7.62 27.28
CA ASN A 112 4.99 -7.16 28.57
C ASN A 112 5.15 -8.29 29.60
N SER A 113 4.52 -9.45 29.36
CA SER A 113 4.65 -10.62 30.24
C SER A 113 6.06 -11.20 30.19
N SER A 114 6.73 -11.24 31.34
CA SER A 114 8.13 -11.70 31.52
C SER A 114 8.36 -13.19 31.21
N THR A 115 7.30 -13.93 30.87
CA THR A 115 7.32 -15.38 30.64
C THR A 115 7.46 -15.79 29.18
N ALA A 116 7.43 -14.85 28.22
CA ALA A 116 7.57 -15.20 26.80
C ALA A 116 8.40 -14.16 26.02
N ASN A 117 9.46 -14.63 25.34
CA ASN A 117 10.19 -13.88 24.32
C ASN A 117 9.30 -13.68 23.07
N LYS A 118 8.22 -12.91 23.19
CA LYS A 118 7.30 -12.64 22.10
C LYS A 118 7.69 -11.33 21.42
N SER A 119 7.90 -11.38 20.12
CA SER A 119 8.09 -10.20 19.27
C SER A 119 6.74 -9.62 18.83
N PRO A 120 6.63 -8.31 18.58
CA PRO A 120 5.46 -7.72 17.95
C PRO A 120 5.01 -8.47 16.69
N PRO A 121 3.69 -8.61 16.45
CA PRO A 121 3.18 -9.26 15.25
C PRO A 121 3.66 -8.59 13.96
N SER A 122 4.04 -9.39 12.96
CA SER A 122 4.48 -8.87 11.66
C SER A 122 3.34 -8.20 10.89
N LEU A 123 3.59 -7.00 10.36
CA LEU A 123 2.64 -6.28 9.50
C LEU A 123 2.36 -7.02 8.18
N ILE A 124 3.38 -7.71 7.67
CA ILE A 124 3.30 -8.53 6.48
C ILE A 124 3.75 -9.94 6.87
N GLN A 125 2.89 -10.92 6.62
CA GLN A 125 3.19 -12.32 6.92
C GLN A 125 4.21 -12.85 5.90
N ARG A 126 5.07 -13.77 6.31
CA ARG A 126 6.07 -14.40 5.43
C ARG A 126 5.44 -14.95 4.14
N ARG A 127 4.29 -15.64 4.26
CA ARG A 127 3.53 -16.17 3.12
C ARG A 127 3.12 -15.09 2.11
N ASP A 128 2.82 -13.88 2.58
CA ASP A 128 2.41 -12.76 1.72
C ASP A 128 3.61 -12.18 0.97
N PHE A 129 4.78 -12.12 1.62
CA PHE A 129 6.04 -11.77 0.95
C PHE A 129 6.44 -12.78 -0.11
N GLU A 130 6.41 -14.07 0.21
CA GLU A 130 6.75 -15.15 -0.73
C GLU A 130 5.79 -15.16 -1.93
N SER A 131 4.49 -14.95 -1.68
CA SER A 131 3.48 -14.79 -2.72
C SER A 131 3.77 -13.59 -3.62
N LEU A 132 4.02 -12.41 -3.04
CA LEU A 132 4.31 -11.20 -3.80
C LEU A 132 5.61 -11.34 -4.60
N LEU A 133 6.65 -11.94 -4.03
CA LEU A 133 7.90 -12.25 -4.73
C LEU A 133 7.68 -13.16 -5.93
N ALA A 134 6.87 -14.21 -5.77
CA ALA A 134 6.56 -15.12 -6.87
C ALA A 134 5.87 -14.36 -8.02
N VAL A 135 4.96 -13.43 -7.71
CA VAL A 135 4.35 -12.55 -8.71
C VAL A 135 5.37 -11.60 -9.35
N CYS A 136 6.29 -11.01 -8.58
CA CYS A 136 7.35 -10.16 -9.12
C CYS A 136 8.23 -10.92 -10.12
N ARG A 137 8.67 -12.14 -9.78
CA ARG A 137 9.48 -13.00 -10.67
C ARG A 137 8.73 -13.41 -11.94
N ASN A 138 7.43 -13.57 -11.83
CA ASN A 138 6.56 -14.00 -12.92
C ASN A 138 5.71 -12.86 -13.50
N TYR A 139 6.17 -11.61 -13.40
CA TYR A 139 5.40 -10.42 -13.77
C TYR A 139 4.99 -10.36 -15.25
N LYS A 140 5.58 -11.21 -16.11
CA LYS A 140 5.20 -11.34 -17.52
C LYS A 140 4.04 -12.32 -17.76
N LEU A 141 3.53 -12.98 -16.72
CA LEU A 141 2.47 -14.00 -16.82
C LEU A 141 1.07 -13.44 -16.49
N HIS A 142 0.04 -14.17 -16.94
CA HIS A 142 -1.40 -13.97 -16.68
C HIS A 142 -1.85 -12.51 -16.47
N PHE A 143 -2.17 -12.14 -15.21
CA PHE A 143 -2.75 -10.85 -14.83
C PHE A 143 -1.76 -9.70 -14.93
N SER A 144 -0.47 -9.97 -14.73
CA SER A 144 0.59 -8.96 -14.76
C SER A 144 0.98 -8.58 -16.20
N ARG A 145 0.67 -9.40 -17.22
CA ARG A 145 1.06 -9.11 -18.62
C ARG A 145 0.66 -7.73 -19.14
N LYS A 146 -0.48 -7.18 -18.71
CA LYS A 146 -0.95 -5.84 -19.13
C LYS A 146 -0.43 -4.69 -18.25
N CYS A 147 0.06 -4.99 -17.05
CA CYS A 147 0.61 -4.06 -16.06
C CYS A 147 1.73 -4.76 -15.29
N GLY A 148 2.85 -5.01 -15.98
CA GLY A 148 3.97 -5.79 -15.42
C GLY A 148 4.65 -5.09 -14.25
N GLU A 149 4.51 -3.77 -14.21
CA GLU A 149 4.96 -2.87 -13.16
C GLU A 149 4.17 -3.03 -11.84
N ARG A 150 2.92 -3.51 -11.89
CA ARG A 150 2.00 -3.55 -10.74
C ARG A 150 2.58 -4.20 -9.47
N PRO A 151 3.15 -5.42 -9.52
CA PRO A 151 3.73 -6.03 -8.33
C PRO A 151 4.84 -5.18 -7.70
N PHE A 152 5.63 -4.49 -8.51
CA PHE A 152 6.71 -3.62 -8.04
C PHE A 152 6.16 -2.32 -7.43
N GLU A 153 5.17 -1.69 -8.07
CA GLU A 153 4.48 -0.51 -7.53
C GLU A 153 3.78 -0.80 -6.19
N HIS A 154 3.22 -1.99 -6.04
CA HIS A 154 2.63 -2.42 -4.77
C HIS A 154 3.71 -2.65 -3.72
N PHE A 155 4.85 -3.22 -4.08
CA PHE A 155 5.99 -3.36 -3.18
C PHE A 155 6.49 -1.98 -2.69
N ILE A 156 6.61 -1.01 -3.61
CA ILE A 156 6.98 0.37 -3.26
C ILE A 156 5.94 1.00 -2.34
N SER A 157 4.64 0.72 -2.53
CA SER A 157 3.61 1.16 -1.58
C SER A 157 3.83 0.59 -0.18
N LEU A 158 4.18 -0.71 -0.07
CA LEU A 158 4.48 -1.34 1.23
C LEU A 158 5.70 -0.69 1.90
N LEU A 159 6.73 -0.33 1.13
CA LEU A 159 7.93 0.34 1.64
C LEU A 159 7.65 1.77 2.10
N CYS A 160 6.98 2.57 1.26
CA CYS A 160 6.68 3.97 1.56
C CYS A 160 5.72 4.11 2.75
N LYS A 161 4.82 3.13 2.92
CA LYS A 161 3.82 3.12 3.99
C LYS A 161 4.20 2.24 5.17
N PHE A 162 5.40 1.68 5.21
CA PHE A 162 5.84 0.98 6.39
C PHE A 162 6.01 1.99 7.55
N PRO A 163 5.52 1.71 8.78
CA PRO A 163 5.53 2.69 9.87
C PRO A 163 6.91 2.76 10.55
N TRP A 164 7.91 3.25 9.82
CA TRP A 164 9.32 3.28 10.23
C TRP A 164 9.57 4.00 11.56
N ASP A 165 8.72 4.95 11.89
CA ASP A 165 8.72 5.80 13.08
C ASP A 165 8.07 5.14 14.31
N GLN A 166 7.53 3.92 14.19
CA GLN A 166 6.80 3.24 15.26
C GLN A 166 7.54 1.97 15.75
N PRO A 167 8.61 2.11 16.55
CA PRO A 167 9.39 0.97 17.06
C PRO A 167 8.58 0.07 18.02
N GLN A 168 7.50 0.56 18.60
CA GLN A 168 6.66 -0.22 19.53
C GLN A 168 5.85 -1.33 18.84
N ILE A 169 5.64 -1.24 17.52
CA ILE A 169 4.92 -2.27 16.73
C ILE A 169 5.82 -2.98 15.73
N LEU A 170 7.13 -2.69 15.74
CA LEU A 170 8.10 -3.18 14.78
C LEU A 170 9.37 -3.68 15.45
N THR A 171 9.97 -4.71 14.85
CA THR A 171 11.33 -5.17 15.20
C THR A 171 12.33 -4.78 14.11
N THR A 172 13.61 -4.69 14.46
CA THR A 172 14.70 -4.54 13.49
C THR A 172 14.68 -5.67 12.47
N MET A 173 14.45 -6.90 12.91
CA MET A 173 14.36 -8.08 12.04
C MET A 173 13.25 -7.95 10.98
N GLN A 174 12.08 -7.39 11.33
CA GLN A 174 11.01 -7.15 10.35
C GLN A 174 11.40 -6.10 9.30
N ARG A 175 12.19 -5.09 9.69
CA ARG A 175 12.73 -4.08 8.77
C ARG A 175 13.73 -4.70 7.80
N ASP A 176 14.64 -5.53 8.32
CA ASP A 176 15.65 -6.22 7.52
C ASP A 176 15.01 -7.20 6.53
N HIS A 177 13.99 -7.95 6.97
CA HIS A 177 13.21 -8.80 6.08
C HIS A 177 12.57 -8.02 4.93
N LEU A 178 11.92 -6.89 5.22
CA LEU A 178 11.30 -6.07 4.18
C LEU A 178 12.32 -5.59 3.15
N TYR A 179 13.51 -5.18 3.59
CA TYR A 179 14.62 -4.79 2.72
C TYR A 179 15.11 -5.96 1.85
N GLU A 180 15.37 -7.13 2.44
CA GLU A 180 15.84 -8.30 1.68
C GLU A 180 14.79 -8.81 0.69
N TYR A 181 13.51 -8.76 1.04
CA TYR A 181 12.43 -9.10 0.11
C TYR A 181 12.37 -8.10 -1.06
N TYR A 182 12.54 -6.80 -0.82
CA TYR A 182 12.60 -5.81 -1.90
C TYR A 182 13.79 -6.04 -2.84
N LYS A 183 14.97 -6.31 -2.27
CA LYS A 183 16.18 -6.63 -3.03
C LYS A 183 15.99 -7.87 -3.90
N GLN A 184 15.35 -8.92 -3.38
CA GLN A 184 15.01 -10.11 -4.16
C GLN A 184 13.96 -9.84 -5.25
N ALA A 185 13.00 -8.96 -5.00
CA ALA A 185 11.99 -8.59 -5.99
C ALA A 185 12.63 -7.88 -7.20
N THR A 186 13.61 -7.01 -6.95
CA THR A 186 14.24 -6.15 -7.96
C THR A 186 15.50 -6.73 -8.59
N GLY A 187 16.19 -7.66 -7.90
CA GLY A 187 17.43 -8.29 -8.37
C GLY A 187 17.25 -9.49 -9.30
N ALA A 188 16.02 -9.89 -9.63
CA ALA A 188 15.72 -11.04 -10.50
C ALA A 188 15.55 -10.65 -11.98
N GLY A 189 16.16 -9.54 -12.41
CA GLY A 189 16.13 -9.03 -13.79
C GLY A 189 17.23 -9.61 -14.67
#